data_AF-D3V965-F1
#
_entry.id   AF-D3V965-F1
#
_cell.length_a   1.000
_cell.length_b   1.000
_cell.length_c   1.000
_cell.angle_alpha   90.00
_cell.angle_beta   90.00
_cell.angle_gamma   90.00
#
_symmetry.space_group_name_H-M   'P 1'
#
loop_
_entity.id
_entity.type
_entity.pdbx_description
1 polymer ?
#
loop_
_entity_poly.entity_id
_entity_poly.type
_entity_poly.pdbx_seq_one_letter_code
_entity_poly.pdbx_strand_id
1 'polypeptide(L)'
;MDSELSSIFFTLIPIAAAFWVYFDAYQNRIGTYRDELNRLRGHSPVWWGALTLLLLIVFLPIYLIRRKTLLEIAKEHPANSDKSIGILVISILSVIIFWYYNFNY
;
A
#
# COMPACT_ATOMS: atom_id res chain seq x y z
N MET A 1 1.53 -26.98 15.56
CA MET A 1 2.37 -25.82 15.94
C MET A 1 3.07 -25.24 14.72
N ASP A 2 3.76 -26.06 13.91
CA ASP A 2 4.41 -25.58 12.68
C ASP A 2 3.43 -25.01 11.64
N SER A 3 2.22 -25.56 11.55
CA SER A 3 1.16 -25.09 10.65
C SER A 3 0.61 -23.70 11.01
N GLU A 4 0.50 -23.40 12.30
CA GLU A 4 -0.02 -22.10 12.76
C GLU A 4 1.04 -21.01 12.64
N LEU A 5 2.29 -21.31 12.99
CA LEU A 5 3.40 -20.39 12.74
C LEU A 5 3.50 -20.04 11.25
N SER A 6 3.41 -21.05 10.38
CA SER A 6 3.39 -20.86 8.93
C SER A 6 2.26 -19.90 8.50
N SER A 7 1.01 -20.11 8.96
CA SER A 7 -0.13 -19.25 8.64
C SER A 7 0.08 -17.78 9.06
N ILE A 8 0.59 -17.57 10.28
CA ILE A 8 0.92 -16.25 10.80
C ILE A 8 2.00 -15.59 9.92
N PHE A 9 3.07 -16.30 9.59
CA PHE A 9 4.13 -15.78 8.72
C PHE A 9 3.60 -15.39 7.34
N PHE A 10 2.78 -16.24 6.70
CA PHE A 10 2.16 -15.94 5.41
C PHE A 10 1.23 -14.72 5.46
N THR A 11 0.62 -14.44 6.61
CA THR A 11 -0.23 -13.28 6.82
C THR A 11 0.56 -12.00 7.10
N LEU A 12 1.67 -12.10 7.83
CA LEU A 12 2.50 -10.94 8.20
C LEU A 12 3.29 -10.37 7.01
N ILE A 13 3.73 -11.21 6.07
CA ILE A 13 4.47 -10.77 4.87
C ILE A 13 3.70 -9.72 4.07
N PRO A 14 2.44 -9.94 3.63
CA PRO A 14 1.70 -8.95 2.88
C PRO A 14 1.37 -7.70 3.69
N ILE A 15 1.18 -7.83 5.01
CA ILE A 15 1.02 -6.68 5.91
C ILE A 15 2.27 -5.81 5.90
N ALA A 16 3.45 -6.39 6.14
CA ALA A 16 4.71 -5.66 6.14
C ALA A 16 4.98 -4.99 4.78
N ALA A 17 4.75 -5.70 3.68
CA ALA A 17 4.91 -5.17 2.34
C ALA A 17 3.94 -4.01 2.05
N ALA A 18 2.68 -4.12 2.46
CA ALA A 18 1.68 -3.06 2.30
C ALA A 18 2.06 -1.79 3.05
N PHE A 19 2.50 -1.91 4.30
CA PHE A 19 2.99 -0.76 5.07
C PHE A 19 4.24 -0.16 4.42
N TRP A 20 5.18 -0.98 3.95
CA TRP A 20 6.36 -0.49 3.26
C TRP A 20 5.99 0.31 1.99
N VAL A 21 5.12 -0.24 1.13
CA VAL A 21 4.63 0.45 -0.08
C VAL A 21 3.92 1.76 0.27
N TYR A 22 3.09 1.75 1.30
CA TYR A 22 2.41 2.96 1.75
C TYR A 22 3.38 4.03 2.24
N PHE A 23 4.34 3.68 3.10
CA PHE A 23 5.31 4.64 3.61
C PHE A 23 6.23 5.14 2.51
N ASP A 24 6.65 4.29 1.58
CA ASP A 24 7.44 4.69 0.42
C ASP A 24 6.65 5.68 -0.46
N ALA A 25 5.39 5.39 -0.75
CA ALA A 25 4.54 6.30 -1.52
C ALA A 25 4.33 7.63 -0.79
N TYR A 26 4.03 7.59 0.51
CA TYR A 26 3.77 8.77 1.32
C TYR A 26 5.02 9.66 1.46
N GLN A 27 6.17 9.09 1.83
CA GLN A 27 7.42 9.85 2.04
C GLN A 27 7.91 10.50 0.76
N ASN A 28 7.75 9.81 -0.37
CA ASN A 28 8.12 10.33 -1.67
C ASN A 28 7.01 11.17 -2.33
N ARG A 29 5.92 11.49 -1.62
CA ARG A 29 4.78 12.29 -2.11
C ARG A 29 4.16 11.74 -3.40
N ILE A 30 4.22 10.43 -3.59
CA ILE A 30 3.53 9.72 -4.67
C ILE A 30 2.05 9.66 -4.32
N GLY A 31 1.19 10.20 -5.18
CA GLY A 31 -0.24 10.18 -4.90
C GLY A 31 -1.08 10.67 -6.06
N THR A 32 -2.32 11.01 -5.76
CA THR A 32 -3.21 11.65 -6.72
C THR A 32 -2.77 13.09 -6.97
N TYR A 33 -2.73 13.48 -8.24
CA TYR A 33 -2.40 14.83 -8.68
C TYR A 33 -3.37 15.30 -9.77
N ARG A 34 -3.37 16.61 -10.05
CA ARG A 34 -4.11 17.20 -11.17
C ARG A 34 -3.13 17.55 -12.27
N ASP A 35 -3.40 17.01 -13.46
CA ASP A 35 -2.66 17.28 -14.69
C ASP A 35 -2.94 18.72 -15.20
N GLU A 36 -2.21 19.19 -16.21
CA GLU A 36 -2.35 20.55 -16.78
C GLU A 36 -3.77 20.85 -17.29
N LEU A 37 -4.48 19.80 -17.71
CA LEU A 37 -5.89 19.84 -18.13
C LEU A 37 -6.88 19.74 -16.95
N ASN A 38 -6.42 19.95 -15.72
CA ASN A 38 -7.18 19.84 -14.47
C ASN A 38 -7.83 18.46 -14.23
N ARG A 39 -7.30 17.40 -14.84
CA ARG A 39 -7.79 16.03 -14.70
C ARG A 39 -7.09 15.34 -13.53
N LEU A 40 -7.86 14.65 -12.67
CA LEU A 40 -7.32 13.83 -11.59
C LEU A 40 -6.62 12.58 -12.17
N ARG A 41 -5.33 12.44 -11.89
CA ARG A 41 -4.51 11.28 -12.24
C ARG A 41 -3.77 10.75 -11.03
N GLY A 42 -3.17 9.57 -11.20
CA GLY A 42 -2.42 8.88 -10.15
C GLY A 42 -3.32 8.13 -9.17
N HIS A 43 -2.68 7.41 -8.27
CA HIS A 43 -3.33 6.63 -7.22
C HIS A 43 -2.78 7.05 -5.87
N SER A 44 -3.63 7.09 -4.85
CA SER A 44 -3.23 7.50 -3.51
C SER A 44 -2.24 6.49 -2.89
N PRO A 45 -1.41 6.91 -1.91
CA PRO A 45 -0.58 5.97 -1.14
C PRO A 45 -1.38 4.81 -0.54
N VAL A 46 -2.60 5.09 -0.09
CA VAL A 46 -3.52 4.09 0.47
C VAL A 46 -3.93 3.07 -0.58
N TRP A 47 -4.18 3.50 -1.82
CA TRP A 47 -4.53 2.60 -2.91
C TRP A 47 -3.41 1.59 -3.19
N TRP A 48 -2.15 2.06 -3.25
CA TRP A 48 -0.98 1.20 -3.44
C TRP A 48 -0.75 0.24 -2.27
N GLY A 49 -0.83 0.75 -1.03
CA GLY A 49 -0.68 -0.07 0.17
C GLY A 49 -1.77 -1.12 0.31
N ALA A 50 -3.04 -0.73 0.16
CA ALA A 50 -4.19 -1.63 0.30
C ALA A 50 -4.22 -2.73 -0.77
N LEU A 51 -3.87 -2.42 -2.02
CA LEU A 51 -3.82 -3.45 -3.06
C LEU A 51 -2.61 -4.38 -2.92
N THR A 52 -1.49 -3.87 -2.40
CA THR A 52 -0.35 -4.71 -2.02
C THR A 52 -0.72 -5.66 -0.89
N LEU A 53 -1.53 -5.21 0.07
CA LEU A 53 -2.03 -6.03 1.17
C LEU A 53 -2.92 -7.18 0.67
N LEU A 54 -3.85 -6.88 -0.24
CA LEU A 54 -4.82 -7.86 -0.74
C LEU A 54 -4.25 -8.81 -1.80
N LEU A 55 -3.34 -8.31 -2.64
CA LEU A 55 -2.83 -9.00 -3.83
C LEU A 55 -1.33 -8.78 -3.98
N LEU A 56 -0.58 -9.18 -2.95
CA LEU A 56 0.88 -9.03 -2.83
C LEU A 56 1.62 -9.37 -4.13
N ILE A 57 1.37 -10.58 -4.66
CA ILE A 57 2.10 -11.14 -5.82
C ILE A 57 1.89 -10.29 -7.08
N VAL A 58 0.79 -9.54 -7.17
CA VAL A 58 0.47 -8.72 -8.34
C VAL A 58 0.94 -7.28 -8.11
N PHE A 59 0.53 -6.67 -7.00
CA PHE A 59 0.70 -5.22 -6.82
C PHE A 59 2.09 -4.82 -6.32
N LEU A 60 2.77 -5.66 -5.53
CA LEU A 60 4.13 -5.34 -5.10
C LEU A 60 5.09 -5.26 -6.31
N PRO A 61 5.14 -6.23 -7.24
CA PRO A 61 5.99 -6.11 -8.43
C PRO A 61 5.59 -4.94 -9.32
N ILE A 62 4.28 -4.71 -9.54
CA ILE A 62 3.80 -3.57 -10.35
C ILE A 62 4.27 -2.25 -9.74
N TYR A 63 4.16 -2.11 -8.41
CA TYR A 63 4.63 -0.93 -7.71
C TYR A 63 6.14 -0.74 -7.91
N LEU A 64 6.94 -1.79 -7.69
CA LEU A 64 8.39 -1.73 -7.83
C LEU A 64 8.84 -1.38 -9.26
N ILE A 65 8.20 -1.95 -10.28
CA ILE A 65 8.48 -1.65 -11.70
C ILE A 65 8.15 -0.18 -12.00
N ARG A 66 7.01 0.31 -11.52
CA ARG A 66 6.55 1.68 -11.78
C ARG A 66 7.16 2.72 -10.84
N ARG A 67 7.86 2.30 -9.78
CA ARG A 67 8.36 3.19 -8.72
C ARG A 67 9.19 4.34 -9.27
N LYS A 68 10.12 4.08 -10.19
CA LYS A 68 10.96 5.13 -10.79
C LYS A 68 10.13 6.23 -11.46
N THR A 69 9.18 5.83 -12.31
CA THR A 69 8.27 6.76 -12.98
C THR A 69 7.35 7.49 -12.00
N LEU A 70 6.86 6.79 -10.97
CA LEU A 70 6.05 7.42 -9.91
C LEU A 70 6.84 8.49 -9.15
N LEU A 71 8.14 8.27 -8.90
CA LEU A 71 9.02 9.24 -8.27
C LEU A 71 9.28 10.45 -9.15
N GLU A 72 9.43 10.26 -10.46
CA GLU A 72 9.58 11.36 -11.42
C GLU A 72 8.32 12.23 -11.45
N ILE A 73 7.15 11.61 -11.58
CA ILE A 73 5.85 12.30 -11.54
C ILE A 73 5.66 13.04 -10.21
N ALA A 74 6.04 12.43 -9.09
CA ALA A 74 5.90 13.06 -7.77
C ALA A 74 6.82 14.29 -7.57
N LYS A 75 7.92 14.40 -8.32
CA LYS A 75 8.76 15.61 -8.32
C LYS A 75 8.07 16.77 -9.04
N GLU A 76 7.37 16.48 -10.13
CA GLU A 76 6.63 17.48 -10.92
C GLU A 76 5.31 17.86 -10.23
N HIS A 77 4.63 16.87 -9.65
CA HIS A 77 3.33 17.02 -9.02
C HIS A 77 3.29 16.33 -7.63
N PRO A 78 3.88 16.93 -6.59
CA PRO A 78 3.91 16.34 -5.27
C PRO A 78 2.51 16.24 -4.68
N ALA A 79 2.06 15.03 -4.36
CA ALA A 79 0.76 14.82 -3.75
C ALA A 79 0.78 15.23 -2.27
N ASN A 80 -0.30 15.87 -1.81
CA ASN A 80 -0.53 16.14 -0.40
C ASN A 80 -1.54 15.11 0.14
N SER A 81 -1.03 14.04 0.75
CA SER A 81 -1.85 12.98 1.34
C SER A 81 -1.84 13.08 2.86
N ASP A 82 -2.97 12.85 3.52
CA ASP A 82 -3.01 12.78 4.98
C ASP A 82 -2.43 11.45 5.47
N LYS A 83 -1.35 11.54 6.24
CA LYS A 83 -0.64 10.39 6.82
C LYS A 83 -1.53 9.61 7.78
N SER A 84 -2.26 10.32 8.63
CA SER A 84 -2.97 9.74 9.77
C SER A 84 -4.12 8.87 9.26
N ILE A 85 -4.86 9.38 8.27
CA ILE A 85 -5.96 8.65 7.64
C ILE A 85 -5.43 7.41 6.92
N GLY A 86 -4.32 7.52 6.18
CA GLY A 86 -3.79 6.39 5.43
C GLY A 86 -3.27 5.26 6.32
N ILE A 87 -2.56 5.58 7.40
CA ILE A 87 -2.13 4.59 8.39
C ILE A 87 -3.34 3.92 9.05
N LEU A 88 -4.37 4.70 9.41
CA LEU A 88 -5.57 4.17 10.03
C LEU A 88 -6.26 3.15 9.12
N VAL A 89 -6.45 3.48 7.83
CA VAL A 89 -7.08 2.57 6.86
C VAL A 89 -6.29 1.28 6.70
N ILE A 90 -4.97 1.35 6.51
CA ILE A 90 -4.13 0.16 6.32
C ILE A 90 -4.07 -0.69 7.60
N SER A 91 -4.06 -0.05 8.77
CA SER A 91 -4.07 -0.75 10.05
C SER A 91 -5.36 -1.53 10.25
N ILE A 92 -6.52 -0.93 9.98
CA ILE A 92 -7.82 -1.60 10.06
C ILE A 92 -7.85 -2.80 9.10
N LEU A 93 -7.45 -2.62 7.84
CA LEU A 93 -7.42 -3.73 6.86
C LEU A 93 -6.48 -4.84 7.30
N SER A 94 -5.31 -4.50 7.86
CA SER A 94 -4.33 -5.48 8.34
C SER A 94 -4.88 -6.30 9.50
N VAL A 95 -5.57 -5.68 10.46
CA VAL A 95 -6.22 -6.37 11.58
C VAL A 95 -7.34 -7.29 11.09
N ILE A 96 -8.17 -6.84 10.13
CA ILE A 96 -9.25 -7.65 9.56
C ILE A 96 -8.69 -8.89 8.88
N ILE A 97 -7.67 -8.72 8.04
CA ILE A 97 -7.01 -9.83 7.32
C ILE A 97 -6.34 -10.78 8.30
N PHE A 98 -5.62 -10.24 9.27
CA PHE A 98 -4.98 -11.04 10.30
C PHE A 98 -5.99 -11.88 11.07
N TRP A 99 -7.11 -11.28 11.50
CA TRP A 99 -8.18 -11.98 12.18
C TRP A 99 -8.82 -13.07 11.30
N TYR A 100 -9.16 -12.73 10.06
CA TYR A 100 -9.80 -13.65 9.12
C TYR A 100 -8.97 -14.90 8.84
N TYR A 101 -7.65 -14.77 8.66
CA TYR A 101 -6.81 -15.92 8.31
C TYR A 101 -6.28 -16.72 9.51
N ASN A 102 -6.31 -16.17 10.72
CA ASN A 102 -5.71 -16.81 11.89
C ASN A 102 -6.71 -17.22 12.98
N PHE A 103 -7.91 -16.62 13.02
CA PHE A 103 -8.88 -16.86 14.10
C PHE A 103 -10.29 -17.20 13.63
N ASN A 104 -10.59 -17.04 12.33
CA ASN A 104 -11.86 -17.46 11.79
C ASN A 104 -11.82 -18.99 11.57
N TYR A 105 -12.24 -19.74 12.59
CA TYR A 105 -12.38 -21.20 12.58
C TYR A 105 -13.68 -21.63 11.89
#